data_AF-A0A7J8G6A5-F1
#
_entry.id   AF-A0A7J8G6A5-F1
#
_cell.length_a   1.000
_cell.length_b   1.000
_cell.length_c   1.000
_cell.angle_alpha   90.00
_cell.angle_beta   90.00
_cell.angle_gamma   90.00
#
_symmetry.space_group_name_H-M   'P 1'
#
loop_
_entity.id
_entity.type
_entity.pdbx_description
1 polymer ?
#
loop_
_entity_poly.entity_id
_entity_poly.type
_entity_poly.pdbx_seq_one_letter_code
_entity_poly.pdbx_strand_id
1 'polypeptide(L)'
;MLARDRTQAGRTMRLLLPLLLHVGALGSDPITGPEEVSGTERGSLTVRCRYDPEWETYRKWWCRGAAWGSCRILVQTTESEWEMRKGRVSIVDSQGSHVFTVTMEELGPDDADSYWCGIERTGVDLGVLVKVTIDPAESMTTDVAELVTTDVAERAGLASSPRVTLGVNSSMAVTHPLTRSLLCDVHFLLLTFIKVPLLGVLLCTVAWLNRHQRDSRGK
;
A
#
# COMPACT_ATOMS: atom_id res chain seq x y z
N MET A 1 -28.32 -10.15 -77.85
CA MET A 1 -29.50 -9.31 -77.56
C MET A 1 -30.29 -10.00 -76.46
N LEU A 2 -30.93 -9.23 -75.55
CA LEU A 2 -31.50 -9.60 -74.23
C LEU A 2 -30.49 -9.40 -73.08
N ALA A 3 -30.31 -8.19 -72.58
CA ALA A 3 -31.20 -7.37 -71.73
C ALA A 3 -30.96 -7.62 -70.23
N ARG A 4 -30.10 -6.73 -69.72
CA ARG A 4 -29.90 -6.24 -68.35
C ARG A 4 -31.15 -6.34 -67.47
N ASP A 5 -31.03 -7.01 -66.32
CA ASP A 5 -31.88 -6.75 -65.15
C ASP A 5 -30.99 -6.32 -63.98
N ARG A 6 -31.23 -5.09 -63.52
CA ARG A 6 -30.70 -4.52 -62.28
C ARG A 6 -31.88 -4.53 -61.31
N THR A 7 -31.80 -5.32 -60.26
CA THR A 7 -32.66 -5.14 -59.10
C THR A 7 -31.85 -5.27 -57.82
N GLN A 8 -31.68 -4.11 -57.20
CA GLN A 8 -31.09 -3.87 -55.89
C GLN A 8 -32.12 -4.22 -54.83
N ALA A 9 -31.79 -5.15 -53.93
CA ALA A 9 -32.55 -5.34 -52.69
C ALA A 9 -31.56 -5.63 -51.56
N GLY A 10 -31.33 -4.61 -50.73
CA GLY A 10 -30.50 -4.71 -49.54
C GLY A 10 -31.06 -5.72 -48.55
N ARG A 11 -30.20 -6.60 -48.03
CA ARG A 11 -30.51 -7.44 -46.88
C ARG A 11 -29.30 -7.47 -45.95
N THR A 12 -29.34 -6.56 -44.99
CA THR A 12 -28.87 -6.71 -43.60
C THR A 12 -27.53 -7.43 -43.39
N MET A 13 -26.45 -6.64 -43.31
CA MET A 13 -25.18 -7.05 -42.69
C MET A 13 -25.46 -7.38 -41.22
N ARG A 14 -25.55 -8.67 -40.87
CA ARG A 14 -25.57 -9.12 -39.48
C ARG A 14 -24.19 -8.85 -38.89
N LEU A 15 -24.04 -7.73 -38.18
CA LEU A 15 -22.93 -7.50 -37.26
C LEU A 15 -23.08 -8.49 -36.11
N LEU A 16 -22.41 -9.64 -36.21
CA LEU A 16 -22.16 -10.50 -35.06
C LEU A 16 -21.29 -9.68 -34.09
N LEU A 17 -21.89 -9.10 -33.06
CA LEU A 17 -21.14 -8.61 -31.91
C LEU A 17 -20.46 -9.84 -31.28
N PRO A 18 -19.11 -9.92 -31.23
CA PRO A 18 -18.49 -10.91 -30.39
C PRO A 18 -18.87 -10.55 -28.96
N LEU A 19 -19.57 -11.44 -28.28
CA LEU A 19 -19.76 -11.37 -26.84
C LEU A 19 -18.36 -11.54 -26.24
N LEU A 20 -17.62 -10.43 -26.08
CA LEU A 20 -16.40 -10.38 -25.32
C LEU A 20 -16.79 -10.67 -23.88
N LEU A 21 -16.77 -11.95 -23.52
CA LEU A 21 -16.57 -12.40 -22.15
C LEU A 21 -15.25 -11.76 -21.71
N HIS A 22 -15.35 -10.58 -21.12
CA HIS A 22 -14.35 -10.11 -20.20
C HIS A 22 -14.48 -11.01 -18.98
N VAL A 23 -13.94 -12.24 -19.09
CA VAL A 23 -13.41 -12.90 -17.91
C VAL A 23 -12.32 -11.95 -17.48
N GLY A 24 -12.68 -10.99 -16.62
CA GLY A 24 -11.72 -10.29 -15.81
C GLY A 24 -11.00 -11.41 -15.09
N ALA A 25 -9.80 -11.75 -15.55
CA ALA A 25 -8.89 -12.51 -14.74
C ALA A 25 -8.84 -11.72 -13.44
N LEU A 26 -9.35 -12.32 -12.38
CA LEU A 26 -9.10 -11.84 -11.04
C LEU A 26 -7.62 -12.08 -10.85
N GLY A 27 -6.79 -11.15 -11.36
CA GLY A 27 -5.36 -11.17 -11.15
C GLY A 27 -5.17 -11.14 -9.64
N SER A 28 -4.47 -12.14 -9.12
CA SER A 28 -3.99 -12.09 -7.75
C SER A 28 -3.10 -10.86 -7.59
N ASP A 29 -3.13 -10.23 -6.41
CA ASP A 29 -2.19 -9.17 -6.11
C ASP A 29 -0.76 -9.73 -6.18
N PRO A 30 0.18 -9.03 -6.85
CA PRO A 30 1.53 -9.54 -7.10
C PRO A 30 2.37 -9.69 -5.81
N ILE A 31 1.90 -9.09 -4.73
CA ILE A 31 2.41 -9.26 -3.37
C ILE A 31 1.22 -9.34 -2.41
N THR A 32 1.26 -10.29 -1.49
CA THR A 32 0.25 -10.45 -0.44
C THR A 32 0.91 -10.60 0.92
N GLY A 33 0.22 -10.14 1.96
CA GLY A 33 0.67 -10.21 3.35
C GLY A 33 -0.54 -10.25 4.28
N PRO A 34 -0.32 -10.42 5.60
CA PRO A 34 -1.39 -10.28 6.57
C PRO A 34 -1.90 -8.83 6.60
N GLU A 35 -3.21 -8.65 6.74
CA GLU A 35 -3.81 -7.32 6.92
C GLU A 35 -3.34 -6.68 8.25
N GLU A 36 -3.29 -7.50 9.30
CA GLU A 36 -2.85 -7.11 10.63
C GLU A 36 -2.05 -8.23 11.29
N VAL A 37 -1.07 -7.85 12.10
CA VAL A 37 -0.34 -8.74 13.02
C VAL A 37 -0.21 -8.08 14.38
N SER A 38 -0.28 -8.87 15.45
CA SER A 38 -0.01 -8.42 16.80
C SER A 38 1.22 -9.09 17.38
N GLY A 39 1.87 -8.42 18.33
CA GLY A 39 2.93 -8.99 19.15
C GLY A 39 2.88 -8.42 20.55
N THR A 40 3.36 -9.15 21.53
CA THR A 40 3.38 -8.67 22.93
C THR A 40 4.60 -7.80 23.19
N GLU A 41 4.48 -6.79 24.03
CA GLU A 41 5.59 -5.96 24.50
C GLU A 41 6.74 -6.84 25.03
N ARG A 42 7.98 -6.49 24.66
CA ARG A 42 9.24 -7.24 24.86
C ARG A 42 9.31 -8.58 24.13
N GLY A 43 8.24 -9.02 23.48
CA GLY A 43 8.19 -10.20 22.63
C GLY A 43 8.74 -9.94 21.22
N SER A 44 8.34 -10.81 20.30
CA SER A 44 8.64 -10.69 18.87
C SER A 44 7.40 -10.96 18.03
N LEU A 45 7.43 -10.49 16.79
CA LEU A 45 6.44 -10.84 15.78
C LEU A 45 7.12 -11.18 14.46
N THR A 46 6.42 -11.95 13.64
CA THR A 46 6.88 -12.35 12.31
C THR A 46 5.82 -12.01 11.28
N VAL A 47 6.25 -11.36 10.19
CA VAL A 47 5.40 -11.03 9.03
C VAL A 47 5.89 -11.83 7.84
N ARG A 48 4.98 -12.57 7.19
CA ARG A 48 5.29 -13.34 5.97
C ARG A 48 4.57 -12.71 4.79
N CYS A 49 5.35 -12.29 3.79
CA CYS A 49 4.84 -11.67 2.59
C CYS A 49 5.16 -12.54 1.38
N ARG A 50 4.11 -12.99 0.71
CA ARG A 50 4.20 -13.81 -0.51
C ARG A 50 4.25 -12.91 -1.73
N TYR A 51 4.92 -13.33 -2.77
CA TYR A 51 5.02 -12.59 -4.02
C TYR A 51 4.97 -13.53 -5.23
N ASP A 52 4.64 -12.98 -6.39
CA ASP A 52 4.64 -13.75 -7.63
C ASP A 52 6.07 -14.10 -8.08
N PRO A 53 6.31 -15.27 -8.72
CA PRO A 53 7.64 -15.73 -9.10
C PRO A 53 8.47 -14.74 -9.94
N GLU A 54 7.82 -13.83 -10.68
CA GLU A 54 8.49 -12.77 -11.45
C GLU A 54 9.38 -11.86 -10.57
N TRP A 55 9.09 -11.78 -9.27
CA TRP A 55 9.80 -10.91 -8.34
C TRP A 55 10.90 -11.60 -7.53
N GLU A 56 11.27 -12.84 -7.87
CA GLU A 56 12.25 -13.66 -7.13
C GLU A 56 13.57 -12.94 -6.86
N THR A 57 14.20 -12.38 -7.90
CA THR A 57 15.52 -11.75 -7.80
C THR A 57 15.48 -10.28 -7.36
N TYR A 58 14.30 -9.70 -7.17
CA TYR A 58 14.14 -8.30 -6.79
C TYR A 58 14.33 -8.11 -5.28
N ARG A 59 14.80 -6.94 -4.87
CA ARG A 59 15.03 -6.65 -3.44
C ARG A 59 13.70 -6.47 -2.72
N LYS A 60 13.60 -7.09 -1.55
CA LYS A 60 12.44 -7.04 -0.67
C LYS A 60 12.73 -6.09 0.49
N TRP A 61 11.74 -5.33 0.95
CA TRP A 61 11.95 -4.37 2.03
C TRP A 61 10.78 -4.30 3.01
N TRP A 62 11.10 -3.92 4.24
CA TRP A 62 10.14 -3.63 5.30
C TRP A 62 10.16 -2.14 5.62
N CYS A 63 9.02 -1.48 5.43
CA CYS A 63 8.90 -0.03 5.55
C CYS A 63 7.91 0.36 6.63
N ARG A 64 8.19 1.44 7.37
CA ARG A 64 7.32 1.95 8.43
C ARG A 64 6.71 3.30 8.07
N GLY A 65 5.40 3.44 8.29
CA GLY A 65 4.63 4.66 8.10
C GLY A 65 3.43 4.45 7.16
N ALA A 66 2.33 5.16 7.41
CA ALA A 66 1.09 5.01 6.66
C ALA A 66 1.17 5.47 5.19
N ALA A 67 2.03 6.45 4.88
CA ALA A 67 2.17 6.98 3.52
C ALA A 67 3.20 6.18 2.72
N TRP A 68 2.74 5.37 1.76
CA TRP A 68 3.58 4.51 0.92
C TRP A 68 4.81 5.22 0.31
N GLY A 69 4.60 6.35 -0.37
CA GLY A 69 5.68 7.06 -1.07
C GLY A 69 6.70 7.78 -0.18
N SER A 70 6.54 7.75 1.14
CA SER A 70 7.47 8.41 2.08
C SER A 70 7.67 7.62 3.37
N CYS A 71 7.32 6.33 3.38
CA CYS A 71 7.55 5.48 4.53
C CYS A 71 9.08 5.32 4.75
N ARG A 72 9.49 5.02 5.97
CA ARG A 72 10.90 4.82 6.33
C ARG A 72 11.29 3.34 6.17
N ILE A 73 12.17 3.04 5.23
CA ILE A 73 12.73 1.69 5.07
C ILE A 73 13.53 1.31 6.32
N LEU A 74 13.09 0.27 7.01
CA LEU A 74 13.75 -0.24 8.21
C LEU A 74 14.84 -1.25 7.83
N VAL A 75 14.54 -2.18 6.94
CA VAL A 75 15.48 -3.19 6.46
C VAL A 75 15.12 -3.61 5.03
N GLN A 76 16.12 -4.04 4.27
CA GLN A 76 15.97 -4.47 2.87
C GLN A 76 16.91 -5.66 2.61
N THR A 77 16.50 -6.59 1.76
CA THR A 77 17.33 -7.71 1.33
C THR A 77 18.37 -7.28 0.29
N THR A 78 19.37 -8.13 0.09
CA THR A 78 20.18 -8.11 -1.13
C THR A 78 19.54 -8.97 -2.22
N GLU A 79 20.16 -9.08 -3.40
CA GLU A 79 19.78 -10.03 -4.47
C GLU A 79 20.06 -11.50 -4.12
N SER A 80 20.18 -11.79 -2.82
CA SER A 80 20.72 -13.01 -2.25
C SER A 80 19.86 -13.39 -1.04
N GLU A 81 19.61 -14.68 -0.79
CA GLU A 81 18.77 -15.22 0.30
C GLU A 81 19.36 -15.07 1.73
N TRP A 82 20.40 -14.26 1.92
CA TRP A 82 21.04 -14.07 3.21
C TRP A 82 20.15 -13.17 4.07
N GLU A 83 20.02 -13.50 5.37
CA GLU A 83 19.31 -12.65 6.30
C GLU A 83 20.00 -11.28 6.40
N MET A 84 19.21 -10.21 6.25
CA MET A 84 19.66 -8.85 6.50
C MET A 84 19.04 -8.35 7.80
N ARG A 85 19.84 -7.72 8.66
CA ARG A 85 19.39 -7.23 9.97
C ARG A 85 19.80 -5.77 10.17
N LYS A 86 18.89 -4.97 10.72
CA LYS A 86 19.16 -3.61 11.19
C LYS A 86 18.50 -3.41 12.55
N GLY A 87 19.33 -3.35 13.60
CA GLY A 87 18.85 -3.25 14.98
C GLY A 87 18.03 -4.48 15.39
N ARG A 88 16.76 -4.25 15.75
CA ARG A 88 15.79 -5.26 16.19
C ARG A 88 14.96 -5.88 15.06
N VAL A 89 15.22 -5.49 13.81
CA VAL A 89 14.44 -5.94 12.65
C VAL A 89 15.33 -6.74 11.70
N SER A 90 14.90 -7.94 11.33
CA SER A 90 15.54 -8.75 10.29
C SER A 90 14.56 -9.07 9.14
N ILE A 91 15.14 -9.36 7.97
CA ILE A 91 14.42 -9.78 6.77
C ILE A 91 15.22 -10.86 6.06
N VAL A 92 14.52 -11.90 5.62
CA VAL A 92 15.08 -12.99 4.81
C VAL A 92 14.12 -13.27 3.66
N ASP A 93 14.65 -13.42 2.45
CA ASP A 93 13.87 -13.82 1.27
C ASP A 93 14.14 -15.29 0.95
N SER A 94 13.08 -16.10 1.03
CA SER A 94 13.13 -17.52 0.64
C SER A 94 12.58 -17.65 -0.78
N GLN A 95 13.48 -17.44 -1.76
CA GLN A 95 13.19 -17.36 -3.18
C GLN A 95 12.47 -18.59 -3.70
N GLY A 96 12.92 -19.79 -3.31
CA GLY A 96 12.28 -21.05 -3.73
C GLY A 96 10.83 -21.24 -3.24
N SER A 97 10.38 -20.47 -2.25
CA SER A 97 8.99 -20.47 -1.76
C SER A 97 8.22 -19.20 -2.11
N HIS A 98 8.88 -18.23 -2.74
CA HIS A 98 8.37 -16.89 -3.03
C HIS A 98 7.76 -16.19 -1.81
N VAL A 99 8.42 -16.33 -0.66
CA VAL A 99 8.03 -15.69 0.60
C VAL A 99 9.24 -15.01 1.22
N PHE A 100 9.15 -13.72 1.48
CA PHE A 100 10.08 -13.07 2.40
C PHE A 100 9.44 -12.91 3.77
N THR A 101 10.27 -13.08 4.79
CA THR A 101 9.87 -13.08 6.19
C THR A 101 10.58 -11.94 6.90
N VAL A 102 9.82 -11.11 7.60
CA VAL A 102 10.32 -10.03 8.46
C VAL A 102 10.12 -10.45 9.91
N THR A 103 11.14 -10.28 10.74
CA THR A 103 11.05 -10.51 12.18
C THR A 103 11.35 -9.20 12.90
N MET A 104 10.50 -8.83 13.86
CA MET A 104 10.71 -7.70 14.76
C MET A 104 10.82 -8.24 16.19
N GLU A 105 11.94 -7.95 16.85
CA GLU A 105 12.27 -8.45 18.19
C GLU A 105 12.20 -7.34 19.25
N GLU A 106 12.13 -7.72 20.53
CA GLU A 106 12.10 -6.81 21.69
C GLU A 106 11.11 -5.65 21.47
N LEU A 107 9.87 -6.01 21.12
CA LEU A 107 8.82 -5.06 20.73
C LEU A 107 8.55 -4.02 21.82
N GLY A 108 8.44 -2.75 21.44
CA GLY A 108 7.96 -1.68 22.32
C GLY A 108 6.58 -1.16 21.90
N PRO A 109 5.86 -0.44 22.76
CA PRO A 109 4.56 0.17 22.39
C PRO A 109 4.67 1.08 21.16
N ASP A 110 5.80 1.76 21.00
CA ASP A 110 6.11 2.61 19.86
C ASP A 110 6.34 1.84 18.55
N ASP A 111 6.37 0.50 18.56
CA ASP A 111 6.44 -0.30 17.34
C ASP A 111 5.06 -0.48 16.69
N ALA A 112 3.96 -0.16 17.39
CA ALA A 112 2.61 -0.16 16.80
C ALA A 112 2.48 0.94 15.73
N ASP A 113 2.27 0.54 14.47
CA ASP A 113 2.20 1.47 13.33
C ASP A 113 1.60 0.78 12.10
N SER A 114 1.50 1.52 11.01
CA SER A 114 1.34 1.00 9.66
C SER A 114 2.70 0.66 9.07
N TYR A 115 2.81 -0.51 8.47
CA TYR A 115 4.02 -0.99 7.81
C TYR A 115 3.70 -1.47 6.40
N TRP A 116 4.74 -1.64 5.59
CA TRP A 116 4.62 -2.18 4.25
C TRP A 116 5.65 -3.24 4.01
N CYS A 117 5.19 -4.36 3.48
CA CYS A 117 6.02 -5.25 2.69
C CYS A 117 6.19 -4.66 1.30
N GLY A 118 7.43 -4.50 0.84
CA GLY A 118 7.74 -3.87 -0.44
C GLY A 118 8.67 -4.69 -1.33
N ILE A 119 8.56 -4.49 -2.64
CA ILE A 119 9.48 -5.02 -3.66
C ILE A 119 9.99 -3.84 -4.49
N GLU A 120 11.29 -3.63 -4.45
CA GLU A 120 11.97 -2.60 -5.25
C GLU A 120 11.89 -2.99 -6.72
N ARG A 121 11.42 -2.09 -7.59
CA ARG A 121 11.45 -2.29 -9.05
C ARG A 121 11.62 -0.97 -9.79
N THR A 122 11.84 -1.05 -11.10
CA THR A 122 11.83 0.16 -11.92
C THR A 122 10.42 0.77 -11.94
N GLY A 123 10.32 2.04 -11.58
CA GLY A 123 9.05 2.77 -11.51
C GLY A 123 8.50 2.86 -10.09
N VAL A 124 7.20 2.58 -9.93
CA VAL A 124 6.55 2.56 -8.61
C VAL A 124 6.66 1.16 -8.04
N ASP A 125 7.32 1.03 -6.90
CA ASP A 125 7.45 -0.22 -6.16
C ASP A 125 6.10 -0.90 -5.89
N LEU A 126 6.15 -2.24 -5.74
CA LEU A 126 5.01 -3.00 -5.25
C LEU A 126 5.01 -3.01 -3.74
N GLY A 127 3.83 -2.99 -3.13
CA GLY A 127 3.73 -3.21 -1.70
C GLY A 127 2.34 -3.53 -1.21
N VAL A 128 2.30 -4.14 -0.03
CA VAL A 128 1.08 -4.47 0.71
C VAL A 128 1.18 -3.90 2.12
N LEU A 129 0.11 -3.22 2.55
CA LEU A 129 0.02 -2.62 3.87
C LEU A 129 -0.20 -3.71 4.92
N VAL A 130 0.51 -3.60 6.04
CA VAL A 130 0.36 -4.46 7.21
C VAL A 130 0.18 -3.56 8.43
N LYS A 131 -0.90 -3.74 9.17
CA LYS A 131 -1.08 -3.09 10.46
C LYS A 131 -0.33 -3.89 11.53
N VAL A 132 0.48 -3.22 12.34
CA VAL A 132 1.15 -3.83 13.50
C VAL A 132 0.54 -3.26 14.77
N THR A 133 0.10 -4.14 15.65
CA THR A 133 -0.40 -3.81 16.99
C THR A 133 0.48 -4.46 18.06
N ILE A 134 0.61 -3.79 19.21
CA ILE A 134 1.45 -4.25 20.31
C ILE A 134 0.58 -4.41 21.55
N ASP A 135 0.47 -5.65 22.02
CA ASP A 135 -0.27 -5.99 23.22
C ASP A 135 0.60 -5.74 24.46
N PRO A 136 0.04 -5.22 25.57
CA PRO A 136 0.79 -5.05 26.80
C PRO A 136 1.41 -6.37 27.28
N ALA A 137 2.59 -6.31 27.89
CA ALA A 137 3.12 -7.48 28.57
C ALA A 137 2.17 -7.91 29.69
N GLU A 138 1.82 -9.21 29.75
CA GLU A 138 1.11 -9.74 30.91
C GLU A 138 1.97 -9.50 32.14
N SER A 139 1.54 -8.57 32.98
CA SER A 139 2.16 -8.40 34.29
C SER A 139 1.83 -9.64 35.09
N MET A 140 2.85 -10.41 35.46
CA MET A 140 2.73 -11.39 36.54
C MET A 140 2.38 -10.62 37.83
N THR A 141 1.09 -10.42 38.09
CA THR A 141 0.60 -10.04 39.40
C THR A 141 0.89 -11.23 40.30
N THR A 142 2.05 -11.20 40.94
CA THR A 142 2.31 -12.07 42.07
C THR A 142 1.42 -11.53 43.17
N ASP A 143 0.19 -12.04 43.26
CA ASP A 143 -0.67 -11.86 44.43
C ASP A 143 0.05 -12.53 45.60
N VAL A 144 0.97 -11.79 46.21
CA VAL A 144 1.40 -12.07 47.57
C VAL A 144 0.21 -11.67 48.43
N ALA A 145 -0.70 -12.62 48.62
CA ALA A 145 -1.72 -12.52 49.64
C ALA A 145 -1.01 -12.40 51.00
N GLU A 146 -0.81 -11.16 51.44
CA GLU A 146 -0.35 -10.84 52.77
C GLU A 146 -1.47 -11.18 53.75
N LEU A 147 -1.43 -12.40 54.28
CA LEU A 147 -2.16 -12.80 55.46
C LEU A 147 -1.54 -12.09 56.67
N VAL A 148 -2.01 -10.89 56.99
CA VAL A 148 -1.89 -10.33 58.34
C VAL A 148 -3.23 -9.74 58.75
N THR A 149 -4.00 -10.54 59.46
CA THR A 149 -5.05 -10.04 60.35
C THR A 149 -4.39 -9.40 61.57
N THR A 150 -4.75 -8.16 61.89
CA THR A 150 -5.21 -7.77 63.24
C THR A 150 -5.63 -6.29 63.24
N ASP A 151 -6.87 -6.09 63.68
CA ASP A 151 -7.48 -4.80 64.02
C ASP A 151 -6.66 -3.99 65.02
N VAL A 152 -6.62 -2.66 64.86
CA VAL A 152 -7.09 -1.67 65.86
C VAL A 152 -7.37 -0.36 65.13
N ALA A 153 -8.58 0.17 65.32
CA ALA A 153 -8.99 1.51 64.89
C ALA A 153 -8.41 2.60 65.79
N GLU A 154 -7.80 3.65 65.22
CA GLU A 154 -7.74 4.96 65.89
C GLU A 154 -7.73 6.13 64.91
N ARG A 155 -8.28 7.25 65.38
CA ARG A 155 -8.89 8.36 64.64
C ARG A 155 -7.92 9.42 64.10
N ALA A 156 -8.47 10.15 63.11
CA ALA A 156 -8.35 11.60 62.84
C ALA A 156 -7.05 12.14 62.19
N GLY A 157 -7.24 12.91 61.12
CA GLY A 157 -6.23 13.81 60.58
C GLY A 157 -6.51 14.32 59.17
N LEU A 158 -7.21 15.46 59.07
CA LEU A 158 -7.22 16.32 57.88
C LEU A 158 -5.79 16.68 57.45
N ALA A 159 -5.45 16.63 56.15
CA ALA A 159 -4.86 17.76 55.41
C ALA A 159 -4.37 17.42 53.99
N SER A 160 -4.74 18.34 53.07
CA SER A 160 -4.05 18.78 51.85
C SER A 160 -3.76 17.80 50.70
N SER A 161 -4.58 17.92 49.65
CA SER A 161 -4.21 17.64 48.26
C SER A 161 -3.38 18.81 47.68
N PRO A 162 -2.31 18.56 46.89
CA PRO A 162 -1.76 19.58 46.01
C PRO A 162 -2.32 19.42 44.58
N ARG A 163 -2.93 20.51 44.10
CA ARG A 163 -3.28 20.75 42.69
C ARG A 163 -2.02 21.24 41.98
N VAL A 164 -1.57 20.55 40.93
CA VAL A 164 -0.59 21.09 39.96
C VAL A 164 -1.33 21.41 38.67
N THR A 165 -1.23 22.65 38.22
CA THR A 165 -1.84 23.16 36.99
C THR A 165 -0.76 23.39 35.92
N LEU A 166 -1.06 22.87 34.72
CA LEU A 166 -0.77 23.33 33.36
C LEU A 166 0.63 23.84 32.96
N GLY A 167 1.16 23.20 31.92
CA GLY A 167 2.06 23.80 30.94
C GLY A 167 1.84 23.17 29.56
N VAL A 168 0.75 23.51 28.88
CA VAL A 168 0.55 23.17 27.46
C VAL A 168 1.08 24.35 26.63
N ASN A 169 2.19 24.14 25.94
CA ASN A 169 2.63 25.01 24.84
C ASN A 169 2.51 24.23 23.55
N SER A 170 1.38 24.37 22.85
CA SER A 170 1.18 23.87 21.49
C SER A 170 1.19 25.06 20.53
N SER A 171 2.30 25.22 19.83
CA SER A 171 2.34 26.00 18.60
C SER A 171 3.29 25.34 17.60
N MET A 172 2.80 24.31 16.91
CA MET A 172 3.28 24.01 15.57
C MET A 172 2.05 23.84 14.68
N ALA A 173 1.98 24.74 13.70
CA ALA A 173 0.91 24.81 12.72
C ALA A 173 0.76 23.46 12.01
N VAL A 174 -0.35 22.79 12.29
CA VAL A 174 -0.82 21.63 11.53
C VAL A 174 -1.33 22.16 10.18
N THR A 175 -0.46 22.18 9.17
CA THR A 175 -0.94 22.25 7.79
C THR A 175 -1.61 20.90 7.48
N HIS A 176 -2.94 20.91 7.49
CA HIS A 176 -3.83 19.77 7.29
C HIS A 176 -3.44 18.85 6.11
N PRO A 177 -3.62 17.52 6.23
CA PRO A 177 -3.33 16.54 5.17
C PRO A 177 -4.33 16.57 3.99
N LEU A 178 -5.40 17.37 4.08
CA LEU A 178 -6.46 17.44 3.06
C LEU A 178 -6.03 18.20 1.80
N THR A 179 -5.04 19.09 1.87
CA THR A 179 -4.62 19.90 0.72
C THR A 179 -3.67 19.17 -0.24
N ARG A 180 -2.92 18.16 0.25
CA ARG A 180 -1.96 17.41 -0.59
C ARG A 180 -2.63 16.32 -1.43
N SER A 181 -3.69 15.68 -0.90
CA SER A 181 -4.50 14.71 -1.66
C SER A 181 -5.20 15.38 -2.85
N LEU A 182 -5.76 16.58 -2.63
CA LEU A 182 -6.39 17.39 -3.68
C LEU A 182 -5.38 17.87 -4.72
N LEU A 183 -4.15 18.22 -4.32
CA LEU A 183 -3.12 18.65 -5.27
C LEU A 183 -2.72 17.52 -6.23
N CYS A 184 -2.64 16.28 -5.74
CA CYS A 184 -2.37 15.11 -6.57
C CYS A 184 -3.53 14.84 -7.56
N ASP A 185 -4.79 14.86 -7.09
CA ASP A 185 -5.95 14.65 -7.95
C ASP A 185 -6.08 15.72 -9.04
N VAL A 186 -5.88 17.00 -8.69
CA VAL A 186 -5.93 18.10 -9.66
C VAL A 186 -4.80 17.99 -10.68
N HIS A 187 -3.59 17.57 -10.26
CA HIS A 187 -2.47 17.37 -11.18
C HIS A 187 -2.70 16.19 -12.13
N PHE A 188 -3.24 15.07 -11.63
CA PHE A 188 -3.62 13.94 -12.46
C PHE A 188 -4.74 14.29 -13.46
N LEU A 189 -5.78 15.00 -13.01
CA LEU A 189 -6.86 15.50 -13.89
C LEU A 189 -6.30 16.46 -14.95
N LEU A 190 -5.44 17.40 -14.57
CA LEU A 190 -4.84 18.33 -15.53
C LEU A 190 -4.00 17.57 -16.59
N LEU A 191 -3.22 16.57 -16.18
CA LEU A 191 -2.42 15.76 -17.10
C LEU A 191 -3.29 14.93 -18.06
N THR A 192 -4.43 14.40 -17.62
CA THR A 192 -5.36 13.68 -18.51
C THR A 192 -6.09 14.64 -19.45
N PHE A 193 -6.54 15.79 -18.95
CA PHE A 193 -7.18 16.84 -19.77
C PHE A 193 -6.23 17.50 -20.77
N ILE A 194 -4.91 17.48 -20.56
CA ILE A 194 -3.94 17.99 -21.55
C ILE A 194 -3.55 16.90 -22.56
N LYS A 195 -3.32 15.66 -22.10
CA LYS A 195 -2.88 14.56 -22.99
C LYS A 195 -3.96 14.14 -23.99
N VAL A 196 -5.23 14.09 -23.59
CA VAL A 196 -6.32 13.64 -24.46
C VAL A 196 -6.55 14.60 -25.65
N PRO A 197 -6.62 15.94 -25.48
CA PRO A 197 -6.67 16.87 -26.59
C PRO A 197 -5.42 16.85 -27.48
N LEU A 198 -4.23 16.71 -26.90
CA LEU A 198 -3.00 16.62 -27.70
C LEU A 198 -3.01 15.40 -28.62
N LEU A 199 -3.46 14.24 -28.11
CA LEU A 199 -3.65 13.03 -28.92
C LEU A 199 -4.76 13.22 -29.97
N GLY A 200 -5.86 13.89 -29.61
CA GLY A 200 -6.94 14.22 -30.55
C GLY A 200 -6.45 15.11 -31.70
N VAL A 201 -5.72 16.18 -31.39
CA VAL A 201 -5.12 17.08 -32.39
C VAL A 201 -4.12 16.32 -33.26
N LEU A 202 -3.28 15.46 -32.67
CA LEU A 202 -2.34 14.63 -33.42
C LEU A 202 -3.05 13.66 -34.38
N LEU A 203 -4.13 13.01 -33.94
CA LEU A 203 -4.92 12.13 -34.80
C LEU A 203 -5.62 12.92 -35.92
N CYS A 204 -6.13 14.12 -35.62
CA CYS A 204 -6.73 15.00 -36.62
C CYS A 204 -5.71 15.47 -37.66
N THR A 205 -4.49 15.86 -37.27
CA THR A 205 -3.44 16.28 -38.20
C THR A 205 -2.97 15.12 -39.06
N VAL A 206 -2.77 13.94 -38.48
CA VAL A 206 -2.42 12.71 -39.22
C VAL A 206 -3.53 12.34 -40.21
N ALA A 207 -4.80 12.37 -39.80
CA ALA A 207 -5.92 12.10 -40.68
C ALA A 207 -6.02 13.12 -41.83
N TRP A 208 -5.79 14.41 -41.53
CA TRP A 208 -5.78 15.47 -42.54
C TRP A 208 -4.64 15.28 -43.55
N LEU A 209 -3.41 15.00 -43.07
CA LEU A 209 -2.26 14.71 -43.94
C LEU A 209 -2.48 13.46 -44.79
N ASN A 210 -3.07 12.42 -44.22
CA ASN A 210 -3.37 11.18 -44.94
C ASN A 210 -4.42 11.42 -46.04
N ARG A 211 -5.45 12.25 -45.78
CA ARG A 211 -6.41 12.68 -46.79
C ARG A 211 -5.73 13.50 -47.90
N HIS A 212 -4.88 14.45 -47.54
CA HIS A 212 -4.15 15.27 -48.50
C HIS A 212 -3.24 14.43 -49.41
N GLN A 213 -2.57 13.42 -48.87
CA GLN A 213 -1.75 12.50 -49.68
C GLN A 213 -2.58 11.62 -50.61
N ARG A 214 -3.81 11.24 -50.24
CA ARG A 214 -4.72 10.50 -51.15
C ARG A 214 -5.16 11.36 -52.33
N ASP A 215 -5.51 12.63 -52.07
CA ASP A 215 -5.92 13.56 -53.13
C ASP A 215 -4.76 13.90 -54.09
N SER A 216 -3.53 13.90 -53.58
CA SER A 216 -2.31 14.14 -54.39
C SER A 216 -1.90 12.93 -55.23
N ARG A 217 -2.35 11.71 -54.89
CA ARG A 217 -1.97 10.45 -55.56
C ARG A 217 -3.03 9.95 -56.55
N GLY A 218 -4.18 10.62 -56.59
CA GLY A 218 -5.30 10.33 -57.52
C GLY A 218 -5.38 11.28 -58.72
N LYS A 219 -4.29 11.99 -59.05
CA LYS A 219 -4.21 12.94 -60.16
C LYS A 219 -3.06 12.59 -61.09
#